data_AF-S4NS68-F1
#
_entry.id   AF-S4NS68-F1
#
_cell.length_a   1.000
_cell.length_b   1.000
_cell.length_c   1.000
_cell.angle_alpha   90.00
_cell.angle_beta   90.00
_cell.angle_gamma   90.00
#
_symmetry.space_group_name_H-M   'P 1'
#
loop_
_entity.id
_entity.type
_entity.pdbx_description
1 polymer ?
#
loop_
_entity_poly.entity_id
_entity_poly.type
_entity_poly.pdbx_seq_one_letter_code
_entity_poly.pdbx_strand_id
1 'polypeptide(L)' 'NIQHVLASDFNSFYHRGIEPNEGDVLAETVLFLNGKKWKLVRQSMTPLFTSTKLKSMYYIIDKSAQDFISYLNE' A
#
# COMPACT_ATOMS: atom_id res chain seq x y z
N ASN A 1 -15.69 15.50 -11.39
CA ASN A 1 -16.18 14.11 -11.57
C ASN A 1 -15.30 13.06 -10.89
N ILE A 2 -14.01 12.90 -11.21
CA ILE A 2 -13.16 11.85 -10.59
C ILE A 2 -12.95 12.04 -9.07
N GLN A 3 -12.69 13.27 -8.61
CA GLN A 3 -12.52 13.53 -7.18
C GLN A 3 -13.75 13.16 -6.34
N HIS A 4 -14.96 13.35 -6.89
CA HIS A 4 -16.20 12.98 -6.21
C HIS A 4 -16.28 11.45 -6.00
N VAL A 5 -15.89 10.68 -7.02
CA VAL A 5 -15.82 9.22 -6.96
C VAL A 5 -14.78 8.74 -5.94
N LEU A 6 -13.61 9.39 -5.89
CA LEU A 6 -12.51 8.97 -5.01
C LEU A 6 -12.63 9.45 -3.55
N ALA A 7 -13.43 10.49 -3.29
CA ALA A 7 -13.60 11.06 -1.96
C ALA A 7 -14.98 10.77 -1.37
N SER A 8 -16.05 11.23 -2.03
CA SER A 8 -17.42 11.17 -1.53
C SER A 8 -18.03 9.78 -1.73
N ASP A 9 -17.92 9.25 -2.95
CA ASP A 9 -18.60 8.00 -3.32
C ASP A 9 -17.66 6.78 -3.24
N PHE A 10 -16.49 6.94 -2.63
CA PHE A 10 -15.49 5.87 -2.58
C PHE A 10 -16.04 4.59 -1.93
N ASN A 11 -16.96 4.72 -0.96
CA ASN A 11 -17.65 3.60 -0.33
C ASN A 11 -18.55 2.80 -1.29
N SER A 12 -18.89 3.34 -2.46
CA SER A 12 -19.63 2.64 -3.51
C SER A 12 -18.70 2.13 -4.62
N PHE A 13 -17.50 2.70 -4.77
CA PHE A 13 -16.54 2.41 -5.84
C PHE A 13 -15.22 1.78 -5.36
N TYR A 14 -15.23 1.02 -4.26
CA TYR A 14 -14.01 0.38 -3.74
C TYR A 14 -13.61 -0.92 -4.48
N HIS A 15 -14.43 -1.40 -5.42
CA HIS A 15 -14.16 -2.62 -6.18
C HIS A 15 -13.16 -2.35 -7.32
N ARG A 16 -12.07 -3.12 -7.39
CA ARG A 16 -10.97 -2.88 -8.34
C ARG A 16 -11.05 -3.64 -9.66
N GLY A 17 -12.02 -4.53 -9.81
CA GLY A 17 -12.29 -5.23 -11.08
C GLY A 17 -11.30 -6.34 -11.42
N ILE A 18 -10.40 -6.67 -10.49
CA ILE A 18 -9.46 -7.78 -10.59
C ILE A 18 -9.97 -8.86 -9.62
N GLU A 19 -10.33 -10.01 -10.16
CA GLU A 19 -10.64 -11.22 -9.39
C GLU A 19 -9.32 -11.88 -8.99
N PRO A 20 -9.04 -12.08 -7.69
CA PRO A 20 -7.84 -12.78 -7.26
C PRO A 20 -7.84 -14.22 -7.80
N ASN A 21 -6.73 -14.66 -8.36
CA ASN A 21 -6.57 -16.07 -8.74
C ASN A 21 -6.44 -16.94 -7.48
N GLU A 22 -7.19 -18.03 -7.39
CA GLU A 22 -7.07 -18.97 -6.28
C GLU A 22 -5.68 -19.65 -6.31
N GLY A 23 -4.89 -19.44 -5.25
CA GLY A 23 -3.53 -19.97 -5.13
C GLY A 23 -2.41 -18.95 -5.35
N ASP A 24 -2.73 -17.74 -5.84
CA ASP A 24 -1.75 -16.65 -5.91
C ASP A 24 -1.77 -15.80 -4.63
N VAL A 25 -0.74 -15.97 -3.81
CA VAL A 25 -0.56 -15.21 -2.54
C VAL A 25 -0.42 -13.70 -2.81
N LEU A 26 0.16 -13.29 -3.94
CA LEU A 26 0.31 -11.87 -4.26
C LEU A 26 -1.04 -11.23 -4.61
N ALA A 27 -1.95 -12.00 -5.22
CA ALA A 27 -3.32 -11.59 -5.48
C ALA A 27 -4.14 -11.37 -4.18
N GLU A 28 -3.67 -11.88 -3.04
CA GLU A 28 -4.26 -11.60 -1.72
C GLU A 28 -3.76 -10.30 -1.07
N THR A 29 -2.91 -9.52 -1.75
CA THR A 29 -2.42 -8.23 -1.25
C THR A 29 -3.54 -7.18 -1.20
N VAL A 30 -3.44 -6.22 -0.27
CA VAL A 30 -4.36 -5.07 -0.13
C VAL A 30 -4.58 -4.25 -1.42
N LEU A 31 -3.73 -4.44 -2.44
CA LEU A 31 -3.84 -3.80 -3.76
C LEU A 31 -4.85 -4.49 -4.69
N PHE A 32 -5.13 -5.77 -4.50
CA PHE A 32 -5.99 -6.57 -5.37
C PHE A 32 -7.25 -7.08 -4.65
N LEU A 33 -7.21 -7.16 -3.32
CA LEU A 33 -8.40 -7.46 -2.52
C LEU A 33 -9.53 -6.46 -2.80
N ASN A 34 -10.77 -6.97 -2.76
CA ASN A 34 -12.00 -6.19 -2.87
C ASN A 34 -12.89 -6.40 -1.64
N GLY A 35 -13.96 -5.60 -1.53
CA GLY A 35 -15.01 -5.84 -0.53
C GLY A 35 -14.59 -5.66 0.92
N LYS A 36 -15.24 -6.45 1.78
CA LYS A 36 -15.01 -6.43 3.23
C LYS A 36 -13.58 -6.88 3.60
N LYS A 37 -13.02 -7.86 2.88
CA LYS A 37 -11.64 -8.36 3.12
C LYS A 37 -10.63 -7.24 2.90
N TRP A 38 -10.75 -6.49 1.79
CA TRP A 38 -9.94 -5.30 1.56
C TRP A 38 -10.06 -4.26 2.67
N LYS A 39 -11.28 -3.94 3.09
CA LYS A 39 -11.52 -2.93 4.14
C LYS A 39 -10.83 -3.31 5.45
N LEU A 40 -10.93 -4.57 5.85
CA LEU A 40 -10.32 -5.09 7.08
C LEU A 40 -8.79 -5.03 7.01
N VAL A 41 -8.18 -5.53 5.92
CA VAL A 41 -6.72 -5.51 5.73
C VAL A 41 -6.20 -4.08 5.64
N ARG A 42 -6.91 -3.17 4.96
CA ARG A 42 -6.51 -1.77 4.89
C ARG A 42 -6.58 -1.11 6.27
N GLN A 43 -7.62 -1.38 7.05
CA GLN A 43 -7.75 -0.83 8.41
C GLN A 43 -6.63 -1.30 9.34
N SER A 44 -6.17 -2.56 9.22
CA SER A 44 -5.05 -3.06 10.01
C SER A 44 -3.69 -2.52 9.54
N MET A 45 -3.50 -2.30 8.24
CA MET A 45 -2.23 -1.77 7.69
C MET A 45 -2.06 -0.26 7.89
N THR A 46 -3.13 0.53 7.77
CA THR A 46 -3.08 2.00 7.86
C THR A 46 -2.29 2.54 9.07
N PRO A 47 -2.45 2.04 10.31
CA PRO A 47 -1.70 2.55 11.47
C PRO A 47 -0.18 2.31 11.40
N LEU A 48 0.30 1.38 10.56
CA LEU A 48 1.73 1.15 10.36
C LEU A 48 2.40 2.26 9.55
N PHE A 49 1.63 2.97 8.71
CA PHE A 49 2.11 4.00 7.79
C PHE A 49 1.76 5.43 8.25
N THR A 50 1.70 5.66 9.57
CA THR A 50 1.53 7.02 10.10
C THR A 50 2.78 7.86 9.84
N SER A 51 2.63 9.20 9.79
CA SER A 51 3.76 10.11 9.56
C SER A 51 4.90 9.89 10.58
N THR A 52 4.57 9.65 11.85
CA THR A 52 5.57 9.35 12.89
C THR A 52 6.31 8.04 12.61
N LYS A 53 5.60 6.97 12.23
CA LYS A 53 6.23 5.68 11.90
C LYS A 53 7.11 5.79 10.67
N LEU A 54 6.65 6.49 9.62
CA LEU A 54 7.44 6.76 8.42
C LEU A 54 8.71 7.56 8.73
N LYS A 55 8.62 8.61 9.56
CA LYS A 55 9.80 9.35 10.03
C LYS A 55 10.78 8.44 10.78
N SER A 56 10.28 7.52 11.61
CA SER A 56 11.14 6.56 12.31
C SER A 56 11.81 5.55 11.38
N MET A 57 11.25 5.27 10.21
CA MET A 57 11.82 4.36 9.21
C MET A 57 12.81 5.05 8.25
N TYR A 58 12.86 6.40 8.25
CA TYR A 58 13.66 7.19 7.31
C TYR A 58 15.14 6.78 7.28
N TYR A 59 15.73 6.49 8.44
CA TYR A 59 17.16 6.12 8.52
C TYR A 59 17.48 4.84 7.73
N ILE A 60 16.54 3.90 7.62
CA ILE A 60 16.73 2.66 6.85
C ILE A 60 16.80 3.00 5.37
N ILE A 61 15.90 3.86 4.91
CA ILE A 61 15.82 4.30 3.51
C ILE A 61 17.10 5.07 3.13
N ASP A 62 17.53 6.00 3.99
CA ASP A 62 18.76 6.78 3.79
C ASP A 62 20.00 5.88 3.75
N LYS A 63 20.10 4.93 4.68
CA LYS A 63 21.19 3.95 4.68
C LYS A 63 21.23 3.15 3.37
N SER A 64 20.10 2.59 2.92
CA SER A 64 20.05 1.84 1.66
C SER A 64 20.45 2.68 0.45
N ALA A 65 20.12 3.98 0.43
CA ALA A 65 20.54 4.88 -0.62
C ALA A 65 22.06 5.13 -0.60
N GLN A 66 22.65 5.33 0.59
CA GLN A 66 24.10 5.50 0.76
C GLN A 66 24.88 4.23 0.39
N ASP A 67 24.39 3.06 0.79
CA ASP A 67 24.97 1.77 0.44
C ASP A 67 24.99 1.59 -1.09
N PHE A 68 23.90 1.95 -1.78
CA PHE A 68 23.80 1.91 -3.23
C PHE A 68 24.78 2.87 -3.93
N ILE A 69 24.91 4.11 -3.44
CA ILE A 69 25.87 5.08 -3.98
C ILE A 69 27.30 4.58 -3.80
N SER A 70 27.62 4.00 -2.63
CA SER A 70 28.95 3.46 -2.35
C SER A 70 29.31 2.34 -3.31
N TYR A 71 28.37 1.43 -3.59
CA TYR A 71 28.55 0.35 -4.57
C TYR A 71 28.79 0.86 -6.00
N LEU A 72 28.19 1.98 -6.40
CA LEU A 72 28.40 2.57 -7.73
C LEU A 72 29.72 3.34 -7.86
N ASN A 73 30.34 3.72 -6.75
CA ASN A 73 31.61 4.44 -6.71
C ASN A 73 32.84 3.52 -6.55
N GLU A 74 32.62 2.23 -6.29
CA GLU A 74 33.62 1.15 -6.45
C GLU A 74 33.77 0.74 -7.92
#